data_AF-A0A4Q3HCS2-F1
#
_entry.id   AF-A0A4Q3HCS2-F1
#
_cell.length_a   1.000
_cell.length_b   1.000
_cell.length_c   1.000
_cell.angle_alpha   90.00
_cell.angle_beta   90.00
_cell.angle_gamma   90.00
#
_symmetry.space_group_name_H-M   'P 1'
#
loop_
_entity.id
_entity.type
_entity.pdbx_description
1 polymer ?
#
loop_
_entity_poly.entity_id
_entity_poly.type
_entity_poly.pdbx_seq_one_letter_code
_entity_poly.pdbx_strand_id
1 'polypeptide(L)'
;MKTLLLIVTLMLAAGGLLYGDPARIASMQQTVASMAKHVTEALHTHAASVNTSSSANLTTGSIRAVEIERRNGIEFAVKAKINNVQAPMVVDTGATSVTLTWE
;
A
#
# COMPACT_ATOMS: atom_id res chain seq x y z
N MET A 1 59.56 4.30 3.99
CA MET A 1 59.19 2.99 4.61
C MET A 1 57.76 2.98 5.15
N LYS A 2 57.33 4.01 5.89
CA LYS A 2 55.98 4.11 6.48
C LYS A 2 54.83 4.18 5.45
N THR A 3 55.03 4.87 4.33
CA THR A 3 54.04 5.00 3.24
C THR A 3 53.80 3.69 2.49
N LEU A 4 54.87 2.90 2.28
CA LEU A 4 54.78 1.57 1.66
C LEU A 4 53.94 0.62 2.52
N LEU A 5 54.15 0.65 3.84
CA LEU A 5 53.41 -0.17 4.79
C LEU A 5 51.92 0.20 4.83
N LEU A 6 51.60 1.49 4.70
CA LEU A 6 50.23 1.98 4.65
C LEU A 6 49.48 1.49 3.39
N ILE A 7 50.14 1.49 2.22
CA ILE A 7 49.56 0.99 0.96
C ILE A 7 49.32 -0.52 1.01
N VAL A 8 50.26 -1.29 1.57
CA VAL A 8 50.11 -2.75 1.71
C VAL A 8 48.97 -3.10 2.67
N THR A 9 48.81 -2.33 3.76
CA THR A 9 47.73 -2.55 4.73
C THR A 9 46.36 -2.20 4.15
N LEU A 10 46.28 -1.17 3.31
CA LEU A 10 45.05 -0.79 2.60
C LEU A 10 44.63 -1.84 1.55
N MET A 11 45.59 -2.42 0.84
CA MET A 11 45.33 -3.51 -0.12
C MET A 11 44.88 -4.81 0.58
N LEU A 12 45.42 -5.13 1.76
CA LEU A 12 44.94 -6.26 2.56
C LEU A 12 43.52 -6.02 3.10
N ALA A 13 43.21 -4.80 3.56
CA ALA A 13 41.89 -4.44 4.06
C ALA A 13 40.83 -4.40 2.94
N ALA A 14 41.20 -3.99 1.73
CA ALA A 14 40.34 -4.04 0.56
C ALA A 14 40.15 -5.46 0.01
N GLY A 15 41.15 -6.34 0.16
CA GLY A 15 41.08 -7.74 -0.29
C GLY A 15 40.18 -8.64 0.56
N GLY A 16 39.81 -8.23 1.77
CA GLY A 16 39.03 -9.05 2.72
C GLY A 16 37.51 -8.95 2.60
N LEU A 17 36.97 -8.17 1.65
CA LEU A 17 35.54 -7.82 1.64
C LEU A 17 34.71 -8.49 0.54
N LEU A 18 35.28 -9.36 -0.30
CA LEU A 18 34.56 -9.79 -1.50
C LEU A 18 34.83 -11.26 -1.86
N TYR A 19 34.09 -12.20 -1.26
CA TYR A 19 33.71 -13.42 -1.97
C TYR A 19 32.50 -14.11 -1.32
N GLY A 20 31.30 -13.58 -1.57
CA GLY A 20 30.17 -14.49 -1.70
C GLY A 20 30.40 -15.30 -2.96
N ASP A 21 30.22 -16.62 -2.90
CA ASP A 21 30.32 -17.52 -4.07
C ASP A 21 29.55 -16.91 -5.26
N PRO A 22 30.23 -16.52 -6.36
CA PRO A 22 29.59 -15.81 -7.46
C PRO A 22 28.47 -16.64 -8.10
N ALA A 23 28.54 -17.97 -8.02
CA ALA A 23 27.47 -18.84 -8.47
C ALA A 23 26.21 -18.70 -7.60
N ARG A 24 26.37 -18.50 -6.28
CA ARG A 24 25.26 -18.22 -5.36
C ARG A 24 24.70 -16.83 -5.54
N ILE A 25 25.54 -15.84 -5.79
CA ILE A 25 25.09 -14.47 -6.06
C ILE A 25 24.27 -14.45 -7.37
N ALA A 26 24.75 -15.13 -8.41
CA ALA A 26 24.05 -15.23 -9.68
C ALA A 26 22.69 -15.96 -9.55
N SER A 27 22.62 -17.05 -8.78
CA SER A 27 21.35 -17.75 -8.57
C SER A 27 20.36 -16.92 -7.75
N MET A 28 20.83 -16.20 -6.73
CA MET A 28 20.00 -15.28 -5.94
C MET A 28 19.47 -14.12 -6.80
N GLN A 29 20.29 -13.56 -7.68
CA GLN A 29 19.85 -12.52 -8.62
C GLN A 29 18.72 -13.00 -9.54
N GLN A 30 18.80 -14.24 -10.03
CA GLN A 30 17.75 -14.84 -10.86
C GLN A 30 16.44 -15.06 -10.08
N THR A 31 16.53 -15.49 -8.82
CA THR A 31 15.34 -15.64 -7.95
C THR A 31 14.67 -14.29 -7.68
N VAL A 32 15.44 -13.25 -7.36
CA VAL A 32 14.88 -11.91 -7.13
C VAL A 32 14.25 -11.34 -8.41
N ALA A 33 14.90 -11.54 -9.56
CA ALA A 33 14.39 -11.09 -10.86
C ALA A 33 13.07 -11.79 -11.24
N SER A 34 12.95 -13.10 -11.00
CA SER A 34 11.71 -13.84 -11.29
C SER A 34 10.57 -13.46 -10.35
N MET A 35 10.87 -13.23 -9.06
CA MET A 35 9.88 -12.75 -8.10
C MET A 35 9.41 -11.33 -8.42
N ALA A 36 10.34 -10.41 -8.76
CA ALA A 36 9.97 -9.05 -9.16
C ALA A 36 9.04 -9.06 -10.38
N LYS A 37 9.35 -9.88 -11.38
CA LYS A 37 8.51 -10.05 -12.57
C LYS A 37 7.12 -10.58 -12.21
N HIS A 38 7.04 -11.64 -11.40
CA HIS A 38 5.77 -12.23 -10.99
C HIS A 38 4.92 -11.29 -10.13
N VAL A 39 5.55 -10.49 -9.25
CA VAL A 39 4.86 -9.46 -8.46
C VAL A 39 4.31 -8.35 -9.35
N THR A 40 5.07 -7.89 -10.34
CA THR A 40 4.58 -6.89 -11.30
C THR A 40 3.43 -7.44 -12.14
N GLU A 41 3.49 -8.69 -12.58
CA GLU A 41 2.40 -9.36 -13.33
C GLU A 41 1.15 -9.56 -12.46
N ALA A 42 1.32 -10.00 -11.20
CA ALA A 42 0.23 -10.14 -10.23
C ALA A 42 -0.41 -8.78 -9.89
N LEU A 43 0.39 -7.73 -9.72
CA LEU A 43 -0.12 -6.39 -9.47
C LEU A 43 -0.84 -5.81 -10.70
N HIS A 44 -0.33 -6.07 -11.91
CA HIS A 44 -0.98 -5.61 -13.14
C HIS A 44 -2.33 -6.30 -13.38
N THR A 45 -2.41 -7.62 -13.15
CA THR A 45 -3.67 -8.38 -13.22
C THR A 45 -4.67 -7.94 -12.14
N HIS A 46 -4.19 -7.61 -10.93
CA HIS A 46 -5.04 -7.09 -9.87
C HIS A 46 -5.49 -5.64 -10.12
N ALA A 47 -4.62 -4.76 -10.63
CA ALA A 47 -4.97 -3.39 -10.98
C ALA A 47 -6.00 -3.35 -12.13
N ALA A 48 -5.87 -4.25 -13.12
CA ALA A 48 -6.86 -4.42 -14.18
C ALA A 48 -8.21 -4.95 -13.64
N SER A 49 -8.20 -5.82 -12.63
CA SER A 49 -9.42 -6.32 -11.99
C SER A 49 -10.09 -5.27 -11.09
N VAL A 50 -9.32 -4.41 -10.41
CA VAL A 50 -9.85 -3.30 -9.59
C VAL A 50 -10.58 -2.28 -10.45
N ASN A 51 -10.00 -1.89 -11.61
CA ASN A 51 -10.64 -0.94 -12.51
C ASN A 51 -11.93 -1.47 -13.17
N THR A 52 -12.09 -2.78 -13.29
CA THR A 52 -13.29 -3.40 -13.89
C THR A 52 -14.32 -3.79 -12.83
N SER A 53 -13.91 -4.19 -11.63
CA SER A 53 -14.83 -4.62 -10.56
C SER A 53 -15.47 -3.44 -9.81
N SER A 54 -14.84 -2.27 -9.78
CA SER A 54 -15.45 -1.04 -9.24
C SER A 54 -16.36 -0.32 -10.25
N SER A 55 -16.31 -0.70 -11.54
CA SER A 55 -17.07 -0.02 -12.61
C SER A 55 -18.14 -0.89 -13.28
N ALA A 56 -18.14 -2.22 -13.13
CA ALA A 56 -19.01 -3.10 -13.92
C ALA A 56 -20.28 -3.60 -13.20
N ASN A 57 -20.54 -3.21 -11.94
CA ASN A 57 -21.82 -3.54 -11.29
C ASN A 57 -22.33 -2.49 -10.30
N LEU A 58 -22.08 -1.21 -10.58
CA LEU A 58 -23.05 -0.17 -10.28
C LEU A 58 -23.86 -0.01 -11.57
N THR A 59 -25.07 -0.56 -11.60
CA THR A 59 -26.12 0.07 -12.42
C THR A 59 -26.06 1.56 -12.11
N THR A 60 -26.03 2.41 -13.13
CA THR A 60 -25.83 3.86 -13.12
C THR A 60 -26.82 4.61 -12.19
N GLY A 61 -26.77 4.34 -10.89
CA GLY A 61 -27.30 5.18 -9.85
C GLY A 61 -26.38 6.37 -9.82
N SER A 62 -26.87 7.49 -10.36
CA SER A 62 -26.27 8.81 -10.23
C SER A 62 -25.53 8.93 -8.91
N ILE A 63 -24.19 9.04 -8.97
CA ILE A 63 -23.39 9.36 -7.79
C ILE A 63 -23.81 10.76 -7.38
N ARG A 64 -24.70 10.84 -6.39
CA ARG A 64 -25.15 12.11 -5.83
C ARG A 64 -24.07 12.59 -4.88
N ALA A 65 -23.26 13.54 -5.34
CA ALA A 65 -22.35 14.25 -4.47
C ALA A 65 -23.17 15.15 -3.53
N VAL A 66 -22.88 15.09 -2.24
CA VAL A 66 -23.49 15.94 -1.20
C VAL A 66 -22.34 16.63 -0.47
N GLU A 67 -22.37 17.96 -0.45
CA GLU A 67 -21.45 18.76 0.35
C GLU A 67 -22.00 18.90 1.77
N ILE A 68 -21.16 18.65 2.76
CA ILE A 68 -21.52 18.69 4.17
C ILE A 68 -20.52 19.57 4.87
N GLU A 69 -20.98 20.70 5.39
CA GLU A 69 -20.15 21.61 6.17
C GLU A 69 -19.69 20.92 7.45
N ARG A 70 -18.42 21.17 7.81
CA ARG A 70 -17.87 20.70 9.08
C ARG A 70 -18.42 21.55 10.22
N ARG A 71 -19.07 20.94 11.19
CA ARG A 71 -19.66 21.68 12.34
C ARG A 71 -18.58 22.06 13.35
N ASN A 72 -18.89 23.02 14.22
CA ASN A 72 -18.02 23.55 15.29
C ASN A 72 -17.36 22.49 16.21
N GLY A 73 -17.82 21.24 16.19
CA GLY A 73 -17.33 20.13 17.00
C GLY A 73 -16.50 19.10 16.22
N ILE A 74 -15.73 19.52 15.21
CA ILE A 74 -14.80 18.70 14.39
C ILE A 74 -15.41 17.53 13.59
N GLU A 75 -16.68 17.21 13.75
CA GLU A 75 -17.34 16.07 13.10
C GLU A 75 -18.17 16.47 11.86
N PHE A 76 -18.40 15.51 10.99
CA PHE A 76 -19.38 15.62 9.89
C PHE A 76 -20.62 14.82 10.27
N ALA A 77 -21.72 15.53 10.53
CA ALA A 77 -23.01 14.91 10.83
C ALA A 77 -23.81 14.70 9.55
N VAL A 78 -24.39 13.52 9.38
CA VAL A 78 -25.23 13.17 8.23
C VAL A 78 -26.59 12.68 8.70
N LYS A 79 -27.65 13.01 7.96
CA LYS A 79 -28.99 12.46 8.18
C LYS A 79 -29.19 11.31 7.21
N ALA A 80 -29.23 10.11 7.73
CA ALA A 80 -29.52 8.92 6.95
C ALA A 80 -30.93 8.42 7.25
N LYS A 81 -31.37 7.45 6.45
CA LYS A 81 -32.62 6.73 6.66
C LYS A 81 -32.33 5.24 6.56
N ILE A 82 -32.43 4.53 7.69
CA ILE A 82 -32.18 3.08 7.78
C ILE A 82 -33.53 2.42 7.97
N ASN A 83 -33.91 1.49 7.07
CA ASN A 83 -35.19 0.78 7.14
C ASN A 83 -36.40 1.71 7.33
N ASN A 84 -36.37 2.83 6.61
CA ASN A 84 -37.40 3.86 6.67
C ASN A 84 -37.46 4.72 7.95
N VAL A 85 -36.55 4.51 8.91
CA VAL A 85 -36.40 5.29 10.15
C VAL A 85 -35.30 6.34 9.98
N GLN A 86 -35.55 7.58 10.39
CA GLN A 86 -34.53 8.63 10.38
C GLN A 86 -33.44 8.30 11.41
N ALA A 87 -32.20 8.27 10.95
CA ALA A 87 -31.03 7.94 11.76
C ALA A 87 -29.99 9.06 11.64
N PRO A 88 -29.76 9.87 12.70
CA PRO A 88 -28.63 10.79 12.74
C PRO A 88 -27.32 9.97 12.82
N MET A 89 -26.34 10.31 11.99
CA MET A 89 -25.07 9.60 11.93
C MET A 89 -23.89 10.58 11.90
N VAL A 90 -22.70 10.07 12.21
CA VAL A 90 -21.43 10.80 12.13
C VAL A 90 -20.49 10.05 11.19
N VAL A 91 -19.71 10.77 10.39
CA VAL A 91 -18.68 10.18 9.52
C VAL A 91 -17.46 9.79 10.36
N ASP A 92 -17.16 8.50 10.42
CA ASP A 92 -15.95 7.95 11.02
C ASP A 92 -15.12 7.23 9.94
N THR A 93 -13.97 7.82 9.58
CA THR A 93 -13.06 7.26 8.58
C THR A 93 -12.29 6.04 9.07
N GLY A 94 -12.30 5.78 10.39
CA GLY A 94 -11.73 4.57 10.99
C GLY A 94 -12.71 3.39 11.03
N ALA A 95 -14.01 3.63 10.83
CA ALA A 95 -15.03 2.59 10.81
C ALA A 95 -15.14 1.93 9.43
N THR A 96 -15.21 0.60 9.40
CA THR A 96 -15.46 -0.18 8.18
C THR A 96 -16.93 -0.50 7.97
N SER A 97 -17.76 -0.29 8.99
CA SER A 97 -19.18 -0.60 9.01
C SER A 97 -19.96 0.43 9.82
N VAL A 98 -21.28 0.44 9.64
CA VAL A 98 -22.18 1.30 10.42
C VAL A 98 -22.28 0.76 11.85
N THR A 99 -21.94 1.61 12.83
CA THR A 99 -22.13 1.32 14.25
C THR A 99 -23.41 1.98 14.73
N LEU A 100 -24.30 1.19 15.35
CA LEU A 100 -25.55 1.69 15.92
C LEU A 100 -25.43 1.74 17.44
N THR A 101 -25.88 2.83 18.03
CA THR A 101 -26.15 2.90 19.46
C THR A 101 -27.47 2.20 19.76
N TRP A 102 -27.57 1.58 20.92
CA TRP A 102 -28.81 1.03 21.44
C TRP A 102 -29.28 1.90 22.59
N GLU A 103 -30.59 2.11 22.68
CA GLU A 103 -31.28 2.74 23.81
C GLU A 103 -32.45 1.85 24.24
#